data_AF-A0A1E8PM20-F1
#
_entry.id   AF-A0A1E8PM20-F1
#
_cell.length_a   1.000
_cell.length_b   1.000
_cell.length_c   1.000
_cell.angle_alpha   90.00
_cell.angle_beta   90.00
_cell.angle_gamma   90.00
#
_symmetry.space_group_name_H-M   'P 1'
#
loop_
_entity.id
_entity.type
_entity.pdbx_description
1 polymer ?
#
loop_
_entity_poly.entity_id
_entity_poly.type
_entity_poly.pdbx_seq_one_letter_code
_entity_poly.pdbx_strand_id
1 'polypeptide(L)' 'MAVQQNKKTPSKRGMHRSHDFLVAPQLSVEPVTGETHLRHHISPNGFYRGRKVLKTKNDE' A
#
# COMPACT_ATOMS: atom_id res chain seq x y z
N MET A 1 26.58 32.17 -8.28
CA MET A 1 25.73 30.96 -8.43
C MET A 1 26.56 29.72 -8.15
N ALA A 2 26.05 28.77 -7.37
CA ALA A 2 26.69 27.48 -7.23
C ALA A 2 26.31 26.59 -8.42
N VAL A 3 27.32 26.07 -9.13
CA VAL A 3 27.13 25.12 -10.22
C VAL A 3 28.02 23.91 -9.97
N GLN A 4 27.53 22.72 -10.30
CA GLN A 4 28.38 21.53 -10.28
C GLN A 4 29.48 21.68 -11.34
N GLN A 5 30.73 21.37 -10.99
CA GLN A 5 31.81 21.29 -11.98
C GLN A 5 31.69 20.03 -12.84
N ASN A 6 31.35 18.89 -12.23
CA ASN A 6 31.38 17.58 -12.87
C ASN A 6 30.03 16.84 -12.76
N LYS A 7 29.78 15.95 -13.73
CA LYS A 7 28.62 15.04 -13.72
C LYS A 7 28.78 14.01 -12.60
N LYS A 8 27.71 13.80 -11.81
CA LYS A 8 27.68 12.74 -10.80
C LYS A 8 27.64 11.35 -11.46
N THR A 9 28.46 10.43 -10.97
CA THR A 9 28.49 9.03 -11.45
C THR A 9 27.15 8.33 -11.22
N PRO A 10 26.75 7.37 -12.07
CA PRO A 10 25.54 6.56 -11.85
C PRO A 10 25.49 5.87 -10.48
N SER A 11 26.62 5.35 -9.99
CA SER A 11 26.73 4.71 -8.66
C SER A 11 26.33 5.65 -7.53
N LYS A 12 26.92 6.85 -7.45
CA LYS A 12 26.57 7.88 -6.47
C LYS A 12 25.08 8.30 -6.53
N ARG A 13 24.51 8.40 -7.74
CA ARG A 13 23.08 8.68 -7.91
C ARG A 13 22.21 7.52 -7.43
N GLY A 14 22.60 6.27 -7.71
CA GLY A 14 21.90 5.08 -7.24
C GLY A 14 21.92 4.96 -5.72
N MET A 15 23.08 5.20 -5.09
CA MET A 15 23.20 5.24 -3.62
C MET A 15 22.40 6.38 -3.00
N HIS A 16 22.34 7.55 -3.63
CA HIS A 16 21.48 8.63 -3.15
C HIS A 16 19.99 8.24 -3.19
N ARG A 17 19.56 7.49 -4.21
CA ARG A 17 18.17 7.05 -4.38
C ARG A 17 17.89 5.68 -3.76
N SER A 18 18.81 5.11 -2.98
CA SER A 18 18.65 3.74 -2.46
C SER A 18 17.49 3.62 -1.48
N HIS A 19 17.07 4.74 -0.89
CA HIS A 19 15.94 4.81 0.04
C HIS A 19 14.66 5.35 -0.62
N ASP A 20 14.69 5.67 -1.92
CA ASP A 20 13.54 6.21 -2.67
C ASP A 20 12.63 5.06 -3.16
N PHE A 21 12.21 4.17 -2.26
CA PHE A 21 11.28 3.08 -2.58
C PHE A 21 9.91 3.31 -1.94
N LEU A 22 8.87 2.77 -2.58
CA LEU A 22 7.53 2.76 -2.03
C LEU A 22 7.35 1.55 -1.11
N VAL A 23 6.64 1.75 0.00
CA VAL A 23 6.28 0.67 0.93
C VAL A 23 4.91 0.14 0.56
N ALA A 24 4.83 -1.17 0.32
CA ALA A 24 3.55 -1.83 0.07
C ALA A 24 2.68 -1.88 1.34
N PRO A 25 1.37 -1.60 1.25
CA PRO A 25 0.48 -1.71 2.40
C PRO A 25 0.29 -3.17 2.82
N GLN A 26 0.00 -3.40 4.11
CA GLN A 26 -0.30 -4.74 4.61
C GLN A 26 -1.73 -5.14 4.24
N LEU A 27 -1.85 -6.17 3.39
CA LEU A 27 -3.11 -6.77 3.00
C LEU A 27 -3.39 -8.03 3.82
N SER A 28 -4.67 -8.33 4.05
CA SER A 28 -5.16 -9.51 4.73
C SER A 28 -6.37 -10.07 3.96
N VAL A 29 -6.66 -11.35 4.15
CA VAL A 29 -7.81 -12.01 3.55
C VAL A 29 -8.93 -12.09 4.58
N GLU A 30 -10.13 -11.70 4.18
CA GLU A 30 -11.32 -11.77 5.02
C GLU A 30 -11.75 -13.24 5.17
N PRO A 31 -12.02 -13.73 6.40
CA PRO A 31 -12.25 -15.16 6.64
C PRO A 31 -13.56 -15.75 6.08
N VAL A 32 -14.58 -14.93 5.84
CA VAL A 32 -15.91 -15.37 5.40
C VAL A 32 -16.09 -15.17 3.89
N THR A 33 -15.71 -14.01 3.35
CA THR A 33 -15.86 -13.68 1.93
C THR A 33 -14.64 -14.04 1.09
N GLY A 34 -13.47 -14.26 1.71
CA GLY A 34 -12.22 -14.56 1.00
C GLY A 34 -11.61 -13.37 0.27
N GLU A 35 -12.14 -12.16 0.48
CA GLU A 35 -11.67 -10.95 -0.21
C GLU A 35 -10.42 -10.36 0.44
N THR A 36 -9.61 -9.67 -0.36
CA THR A 36 -8.46 -8.93 0.15
C THR A 36 -8.89 -7.57 0.70
N HIS A 37 -8.42 -7.25 1.90
CA HIS A 37 -8.67 -5.98 2.55
C HIS A 37 -7.41 -5.47 3.25
N LEU A 38 -7.38 -4.18 3.58
CA LEU A 38 -6.30 -3.63 4.40
C LEU A 38 -6.39 -4.24 5.81
N ARG A 39 -5.23 -4.61 6.37
CA ARG A 39 -5.19 -5.18 7.71
C ARG A 39 -5.88 -4.24 8.71
N HIS A 40 -6.74 -4.81 9.54
CA HIS A 40 -7.58 -4.09 10.52
C HIS A 40 -8.60 -3.09 9.95
N HIS A 41 -8.87 -3.12 8.64
CA HIS A 41 -9.93 -2.35 8.01
C HIS A 41 -11.09 -3.26 7.60
N ILE A 42 -12.24 -2.65 7.33
CA ILE A 42 -13.43 -3.32 6.82
C ILE A 42 -13.19 -3.71 5.35
N SER A 43 -13.61 -4.92 4.97
CA SER A 43 -13.63 -5.39 3.58
C SER A 43 -14.52 -4.50 2.70
N PRO A 44 -14.27 -4.39 1.38
CA PRO A 44 -15.16 -3.71 0.43
C PRO A 44 -16.63 -4.14 0.54
N ASN A 45 -16.90 -5.41 0.85
CA ASN A 45 -18.26 -5.92 1.07
C ASN A 45 -18.80 -5.65 2.48
N GLY A 46 -18.18 -4.76 3.25
CA GLY A 46 -18.68 -4.38 4.57
C GLY A 46 -18.44 -5.42 5.66
N PHE A 47 -17.60 -6.44 5.45
CA PHE A 47 -17.26 -7.45 6.45
C PHE A 47 -16.02 -7.08 7.25
N TYR A 48 -16.02 -7.36 8.55
CA TYR A 48 -14.85 -7.26 9.41
C TYR A 48 -14.89 -8.36 10.47
N ARG A 49 -13.81 -9.15 10.55
CA ARG A 49 -13.69 -10.28 11.48
C ARG A 49 -14.89 -11.24 11.38
N GLY A 50 -15.35 -11.53 10.15
CA GLY A 50 -16.45 -12.44 9.86
C GLY A 50 -17.85 -11.92 10.17
N ARG A 51 -18.00 -10.63 10.50
CA ARG A 51 -19.31 -9.99 10.74
C ARG A 51 -19.57 -8.92 9.70
N LYS A 52 -20.81 -8.83 9.22
CA LYS A 52 -21.28 -7.73 8.39
C LYS A 52 -21.44 -6.48 9.27
N VAL A 53 -20.64 -5.45 9.01
CA VAL A 53 -20.64 -4.19 9.77
C VAL A 53 -21.39 -3.09 9.02
N LEU A 54 -21.30 -3.08 7.69
CA LEU A 54 -21.95 -2.09 6.84
C LEU A 54 -22.93 -2.78 5.89
N LYS A 55 -24.11 -2.20 5.69
CA LYS A 55 -24.94 -2.52 4.53
C LYS A 55 -24.32 -1.86 3.30
N THR A 56 -23.88 -2.69 2.37
CA THR A 56 -23.24 -2.26 1.13
C THR A 56 -24.20 -2.47 -0.03
N LYS A 57 -23.94 -1.84 -1.18
CA LYS A 57 -24.77 -2.01 -2.39
C LYS A 57 -24.88 -3.46 -2.87
N ASN A 58 -23.99 -4.35 -2.45
CA ASN A 58 -24.07 -5.78 -2.75
C ASN A 58 -25.16 -6.51 -1.95
N ASP A 59 -25.80 -5.86 -0.98
CA ASP A 59 -26.90 -6.42 -0.17
C ASP A 59 -28.28 -5.85 -0.57
N GLU A 60 -28.35 -4.96 -1.56
CA GLU A 60 -29.58 -4.49 -2.22
C GLU A 60 -29.84 -5.30 -3.50
#